data_AF-A0A7J4ABI3-F1
#
_entry.id   AF-A0A7J4ABI3-F1
#
_cell.length_a   1.000
_cell.length_b   1.000
_cell.length_c   1.000
_cell.angle_alpha   90.00
_cell.angle_beta   90.00
_cell.angle_gamma   90.00
#
_symmetry.space_group_name_H-M   'P 1'
#
loop_
_entity.id
_entity.type
_entity.pdbx_description
1 polymer ?
#
loop_
_entity_poly.entity_id
_entity_poly.type
_entity_poly.pdbx_seq_one_letter_code
_entity_poly.pdbx_strand_id
1 'polypeptide(L)'
;MVGFVFGFPAILHEGKLYHYSHMTGVIPEYRYKGLGCMLKLIQREYMLNQGIDLIKWTYDPLQSPNAKFNISKLGVIVRKFYINYYGELRDSINFGMPTDRFEAEWWINSELVNNKLRGLLKAPTLNNLTKLSADIVTKVEFVNNLPVLDSYSLNSNSKLVLIEIPEDLSKLRISNELLMKWRLGLRELFNRYINELGYVVIEFISEHMFGFRRNYYVLLKEDLEHILSGELPWR
;
A
#
# COMPACT_ATOMS: atom_id res chain seq x y z
N MET A 1 5.63 16.52 22.80
CA MET A 1 5.05 16.27 21.46
C MET A 1 4.79 14.78 21.32
N VAL A 2 3.56 14.35 20.99
CA VAL A 2 3.18 12.91 20.91
C VAL A 2 3.11 12.37 19.47
N GLY A 3 3.17 13.25 18.48
CA GLY A 3 3.27 12.89 17.07
C GLY A 3 3.54 14.13 16.20
N PHE A 4 3.93 13.90 14.96
CA PHE A 4 4.23 14.96 13.99
C PHE A 4 4.00 14.48 12.55
N VAL A 5 3.84 15.44 11.64
CA VAL A 5 3.85 15.24 10.19
C VAL A 5 4.72 16.33 9.57
N PHE A 6 5.63 15.94 8.69
CA PHE A 6 6.58 16.85 8.04
C PHE A 6 6.70 16.50 6.56
N GLY A 7 6.84 17.53 5.74
CA GLY A 7 7.04 17.43 4.31
C GLY A 7 7.41 18.76 3.68
N PHE A 8 7.62 18.76 2.37
CA PHE A 8 8.07 19.91 1.61
C PHE A 8 7.42 19.94 0.21
N PRO A 9 7.29 21.13 -0.42
CA PRO A 9 6.80 21.22 -1.79
C PRO A 9 7.80 20.59 -2.78
N ALA A 10 7.27 19.99 -3.83
CA ALA A 10 8.04 19.44 -4.94
C ALA A 10 7.24 19.57 -6.24
N ILE A 11 7.94 19.45 -7.38
CA ILE A 11 7.34 19.66 -8.71
C ILE A 11 7.52 18.36 -9.51
N LEU A 12 6.44 17.86 -10.11
CA LEU A 12 6.49 16.76 -11.07
C LEU A 12 7.18 17.21 -12.35
N HIS A 13 7.64 16.27 -13.18
CA HIS A 13 8.36 16.62 -14.41
C HIS A 13 7.51 17.48 -15.36
N GLU A 14 6.21 17.20 -15.41
CA GLU A 14 5.20 17.98 -16.13
C GLU A 14 4.85 19.34 -15.51
N GLY A 15 5.53 19.77 -14.44
CA GLY A 15 5.37 21.10 -13.83
C GLY A 15 4.29 21.19 -12.74
N LYS A 16 3.55 20.11 -12.46
CA LYS A 16 2.54 20.10 -11.40
C LYS A 16 3.17 20.11 -10.00
N LEU A 17 2.76 21.08 -9.18
CA LEU A 17 3.15 21.16 -7.76
C LEU A 17 2.47 20.04 -6.97
N TYR A 18 3.22 19.41 -6.07
CA TYR A 18 2.70 18.45 -5.10
C TYR A 18 3.45 18.58 -3.77
N HIS A 19 2.92 17.97 -2.71
CA HIS A 19 3.59 17.92 -1.41
C HIS A 19 4.26 16.57 -1.19
N TYR A 20 5.56 16.55 -0.90
CA TYR A 20 6.25 15.34 -0.48
C TYR A 20 6.19 15.20 1.04
N SER A 21 5.37 14.28 1.55
CA SER A 21 5.19 14.00 2.97
C SER A 21 6.30 13.11 3.51
N HIS A 22 7.47 13.70 3.78
CA HIS A 22 8.69 12.99 4.15
C HIS A 22 8.56 12.11 5.41
N MET A 23 7.97 12.61 6.49
CA MET A 23 7.89 11.88 7.76
C MET A 23 6.53 12.04 8.43
N THR A 24 6.07 10.96 9.05
CA THR A 24 4.93 10.99 9.97
C THR A 24 5.20 9.99 11.09
N GLY A 25 5.11 10.45 12.33
CA GLY A 25 5.47 9.65 13.49
C GLY A 25 4.50 9.87 14.64
N VAL A 26 4.20 8.79 15.36
CA VAL A 26 3.46 8.80 16.63
C VAL A 26 4.23 7.90 17.60
N ILE A 27 4.43 8.39 18.83
CA ILE A 27 5.13 7.64 19.87
C ILE A 27 4.36 6.34 20.21
N PRO A 28 5.05 5.25 20.61
CA PRO A 28 4.45 3.92 20.77
C PRO A 28 3.15 3.89 21.59
N GLU A 29 3.09 4.63 22.69
CA GLU A 29 1.98 4.68 23.66
C GLU A 29 0.68 5.26 23.08
N TYR A 30 0.80 5.94 21.94
CA TYR A 30 -0.26 6.65 21.24
C TYR A 30 -0.56 6.07 19.85
N ARG A 31 0.16 5.02 19.43
CA ARG A 31 -0.13 4.29 18.18
C ARG A 31 -1.49 3.62 18.26
N TYR A 32 -2.10 3.42 17.10
CA TYR A 32 -3.43 2.80 16.93
C TYR A 32 -4.62 3.55 17.58
N LYS A 33 -4.40 4.73 18.19
CA LYS A 33 -5.46 5.62 18.72
C LYS A 33 -5.97 6.67 17.73
N GLY A 34 -5.76 6.45 16.43
CA GLY A 34 -6.23 7.35 15.36
C GLY A 34 -5.38 8.59 15.09
N LEU A 35 -4.37 8.90 15.93
CA LEU A 35 -3.55 10.11 15.81
C LEU A 35 -2.82 10.26 14.46
N GLY A 36 -2.29 9.17 13.90
CA GLY A 36 -1.65 9.22 12.58
C GLY A 36 -2.63 9.64 11.47
N CYS A 37 -3.89 9.21 11.56
CA CYS A 37 -4.94 9.62 10.62
C CYS A 37 -5.24 11.10 10.79
N MET A 38 -5.42 11.57 12.03
CA MET A 38 -5.67 12.97 12.34
C MET A 38 -4.55 13.87 11.80
N LEU A 39 -3.29 13.51 12.00
CA LEU A 39 -2.13 14.25 11.47
C LEU A 39 -2.17 14.35 9.94
N LYS A 40 -2.48 13.24 9.25
CA LYS A 40 -2.61 13.23 7.78
C LYS A 40 -3.79 14.06 7.30
N LEU A 41 -4.91 14.05 8.00
CA LEU A 41 -6.08 14.88 7.65
C LEU A 41 -5.80 16.37 7.81
N ILE A 42 -5.06 16.77 8.85
CA ILE A 42 -4.58 18.15 9.02
C ILE A 42 -3.61 18.53 7.88
N GLN A 43 -2.68 17.65 7.52
CA GLN A 43 -1.80 17.87 6.37
C GLN A 43 -2.59 18.04 5.07
N ARG A 44 -3.62 17.22 4.85
CA ARG A 44 -4.53 17.34 3.71
C ARG A 44 -5.22 18.69 3.66
N GLU A 45 -5.84 19.12 4.77
CA GLU A 45 -6.52 20.43 4.84
C GLU A 45 -5.56 21.57 4.52
N TYR A 46 -4.36 21.55 5.11
CA TYR A 46 -3.34 22.57 4.89
C TYR A 46 -2.88 22.62 3.42
N MET A 47 -2.76 21.47 2.75
CA MET A 47 -2.40 21.39 1.33
C MET A 47 -3.53 21.85 0.41
N LEU A 48 -4.77 21.47 0.69
CA LEU A 48 -5.94 21.91 -0.08
C LEU A 48 -6.09 23.44 -0.04
N ASN A 49 -5.87 24.07 1.12
CA ASN A 49 -5.89 25.53 1.26
C ASN A 49 -4.80 26.26 0.45
N GLN A 50 -3.78 25.54 -0.01
CA GLN A 50 -2.71 26.04 -0.89
C GLN A 50 -2.93 25.68 -2.36
N GLY A 51 -4.08 25.08 -2.71
CA GLY A 51 -4.35 24.62 -4.07
C GLY A 51 -3.55 23.37 -4.47
N ILE A 52 -2.95 22.67 -3.52
CA ILE A 52 -2.23 21.41 -3.77
C ILE A 52 -3.22 20.25 -3.59
N ASP A 53 -3.38 19.43 -4.63
CA ASP A 53 -4.31 18.30 -4.66
C ASP A 53 -3.62 16.92 -4.59
N LEU A 54 -2.29 16.90 -4.55
CA LEU A 54 -1.48 15.68 -4.54
C LEU A 54 -0.44 15.71 -3.43
N ILE A 55 -0.44 14.66 -2.62
CA ILE A 55 0.60 14.39 -1.62
C ILE A 55 1.26 13.05 -1.96
N LYS A 56 2.60 13.01 -1.99
CA LYS A 56 3.38 11.78 -2.24
C LYS A 56 4.32 11.44 -1.09
N TRP A 57 4.61 10.16 -0.92
CA TRP A 57 5.69 9.65 -0.05
C TRP A 57 6.03 8.23 -0.47
N THR A 58 7.05 7.63 0.14
CA THR A 58 7.36 6.22 -0.07
C THR A 58 7.09 5.40 1.18
N TYR A 59 6.77 4.11 1.00
CA TYR A 59 6.70 3.16 2.11
C TYR A 59 7.04 1.74 1.65
N ASP A 60 7.40 0.88 2.60
CA ASP A 60 7.70 -0.52 2.35
C ASP A 60 6.41 -1.34 2.16
N PRO A 61 6.21 -2.01 1.00
CA PRO A 61 5.01 -2.81 0.75
C PRO A 61 4.86 -4.05 1.65
N LEU A 62 5.94 -4.51 2.30
CA LEU A 62 5.84 -5.61 3.28
C LEU A 62 5.24 -5.17 4.63
N GLN A 63 5.11 -3.86 4.88
CA GLN A 63 4.58 -3.33 6.12
C GLN A 63 3.05 -3.27 6.07
N SER A 64 2.39 -4.38 6.37
CA SER A 64 0.92 -4.48 6.35
C SER A 64 0.17 -3.39 7.14
N PRO A 65 0.66 -2.89 8.31
CA PRO A 65 0.00 -1.79 8.98
C PRO A 65 0.03 -0.49 8.17
N ASN A 66 1.12 -0.24 7.44
CA ASN A 66 1.23 0.89 6.52
C ASN A 66 0.32 0.70 5.30
N ALA A 67 0.20 -0.52 4.78
CA ALA A 67 -0.75 -0.84 3.72
C ALA A 67 -2.19 -0.50 4.13
N LYS A 68 -2.61 -0.97 5.32
CA LYS A 68 -3.95 -0.69 5.85
C LYS A 68 -4.18 0.81 6.09
N PHE A 69 -3.17 1.50 6.61
CA PHE A 69 -3.26 2.94 6.88
C PHE A 69 -3.32 3.76 5.59
N ASN A 70 -2.35 3.59 4.69
CA ASN A 70 -2.24 4.38 3.47
C ASN A 70 -3.40 4.04 2.51
N ILE A 71 -3.58 2.76 2.19
CA ILE A 71 -4.52 2.36 1.13
C ILE A 71 -5.95 2.37 1.66
N SER A 72 -6.27 1.53 2.66
CA SER A 72 -7.66 1.37 3.10
C SER A 72 -8.23 2.58 3.84
N LYS A 73 -7.44 3.25 4.68
CA LYS A 73 -7.97 4.39 5.47
C LYS A 73 -7.90 5.72 4.73
N LEU A 74 -6.79 6.02 4.06
CA LEU A 74 -6.61 7.31 3.41
C LEU A 74 -7.06 7.33 1.93
N GLY A 75 -7.18 6.17 1.27
CA GLY A 75 -7.51 6.10 -0.16
C GLY A 75 -6.32 6.42 -1.05
N VAL A 76 -5.10 6.17 -0.57
CA VAL A 76 -3.86 6.26 -1.37
C VAL A 76 -3.87 5.20 -2.45
N ILE A 77 -3.35 5.55 -3.63
CA ILE A 77 -3.08 4.59 -4.71
C ILE A 77 -1.57 4.44 -4.90
N VAL A 78 -1.16 3.36 -5.59
CA VAL A 78 0.25 3.15 -5.99
C VAL A 78 0.31 2.80 -7.46
N ARG A 79 1.09 3.60 -8.21
CA ARG A 79 1.36 3.40 -9.64
C ARG A 79 2.84 3.22 -9.97
N LYS A 80 3.72 3.31 -8.96
CA LYS A 80 5.16 3.12 -9.12
C LYS A 80 5.73 2.30 -7.98
N PHE A 81 6.58 1.35 -8.35
CA PHE A 81 7.38 0.55 -7.45
C PHE A 81 8.87 0.79 -7.71
N TYR A 82 9.62 1.02 -6.64
CA TYR A 82 11.06 1.25 -6.70
C TYR A 82 11.82 0.09 -6.06
N ILE A 83 12.78 -0.45 -6.79
CA ILE A 83 13.68 -1.50 -6.32
C ILE A 83 14.83 -0.86 -5.55
N ASN A 84 15.09 -1.32 -4.33
CA ASN A 84 16.22 -0.92 -3.49
C ASN A 84 16.43 0.61 -3.39
N TYR A 85 15.34 1.36 -3.23
CA TYR A 85 15.27 2.81 -3.42
C TYR A 85 16.26 3.63 -2.58
N TYR A 86 16.49 3.23 -1.32
CA TYR A 86 17.40 3.88 -0.38
C TYR A 86 18.74 3.16 -0.23
N GLY A 87 18.97 2.05 -0.94
CA GLY A 87 20.14 1.20 -0.74
C GLY A 87 20.15 0.51 0.63
N GLU A 88 21.33 0.36 1.23
CA GLU A 88 21.47 -0.26 2.54
C GLU A 88 21.12 0.74 3.66
N LEU A 89 20.05 0.45 4.40
CA LEU A 89 19.69 1.19 5.61
C LEU A 89 20.08 0.39 6.85
N ARG A 90 20.76 1.05 7.79
CA ARG A 90 21.23 0.45 9.06
C ARG A 90 20.24 0.61 10.22
N ASP A 91 18.99 0.98 9.94
CA ASP A 91 17.96 1.09 10.96
C ASP A 91 17.31 -0.27 11.27
N SER A 92 16.81 -0.43 12.51
CA SER A 92 16.21 -1.69 12.98
C SER A 92 15.04 -2.23 12.13
N ILE A 93 14.38 -1.37 11.35
CA ILE A 93 13.20 -1.71 10.56
C ILE A 93 13.58 -2.22 9.17
N ASN A 94 14.69 -1.75 8.59
CA ASN A 94 15.13 -2.10 7.25
C ASN A 94 16.37 -3.00 7.23
N PHE A 95 17.07 -3.15 8.36
CA PHE A 95 18.29 -3.94 8.45
C PHE A 95 18.11 -5.35 7.86
N GLY A 96 19.08 -5.74 7.02
CA GLY A 96 19.14 -7.05 6.36
C GLY A 96 18.27 -7.21 5.12
N MET A 97 17.62 -6.14 4.62
CA MET A 97 16.82 -6.21 3.41
C MET A 97 17.06 -5.05 2.45
N PRO A 98 16.94 -5.29 1.14
CA PRO A 98 16.77 -4.23 0.16
C PRO A 98 15.55 -3.35 0.47
N THR A 99 15.69 -2.05 0.20
CA THR A 99 14.65 -1.07 0.51
C THR A 99 13.69 -0.89 -0.66
N ASP A 100 12.93 -1.92 -0.96
CA ASP A 100 11.88 -1.81 -1.98
C ASP A 100 10.76 -0.89 -1.49
N ARG A 101 10.23 -0.03 -2.36
CA ARG A 101 9.29 1.04 -1.98
C ARG A 101 8.15 1.18 -2.97
N PHE A 102 6.95 1.36 -2.43
CA PHE A 102 5.85 1.97 -3.16
C PHE A 102 5.97 3.49 -3.11
N GLU A 103 5.71 4.14 -4.24
CA GLU A 103 5.33 5.55 -4.26
C GLU A 103 3.83 5.65 -3.96
N ALA A 104 3.50 6.09 -2.77
CA ALA A 104 2.15 6.44 -2.38
C ALA A 104 1.75 7.75 -3.07
N GLU A 105 0.65 7.72 -3.82
CA GLU A 105 -0.01 8.90 -4.38
C GLU A 105 -1.33 9.14 -3.67
N TRP A 106 -1.42 10.23 -2.91
CA TRP A 106 -2.64 10.65 -2.23
C TRP A 106 -3.25 11.85 -2.94
N TRP A 107 -4.20 11.56 -3.82
CA TRP A 107 -4.98 12.55 -4.57
C TRP A 107 -6.06 13.14 -3.67
N ILE A 108 -5.66 14.05 -2.79
CA ILE A 108 -6.43 14.45 -1.61
C ILE A 108 -7.78 15.12 -1.92
N ASN A 109 -7.98 15.61 -3.14
CA ASN A 109 -9.25 16.20 -3.58
C ASN A 109 -10.10 15.28 -4.49
N SER A 110 -9.66 14.05 -4.77
CA SER A 110 -10.39 13.14 -5.66
C SER A 110 -11.68 12.59 -5.02
N GLU A 111 -12.63 12.18 -5.86
CA GLU A 111 -13.84 11.50 -5.42
C GLU A 111 -13.53 10.18 -4.71
N LEU A 112 -12.52 9.43 -5.17
CA LEU A 112 -12.02 8.24 -4.48
C LEU A 112 -11.67 8.53 -3.01
N VAL A 113 -10.86 9.56 -2.75
CA VAL A 113 -10.42 9.91 -1.39
C VAL A 113 -11.59 10.49 -0.59
N ASN A 114 -12.38 11.39 -1.16
CA ASN A 114 -13.54 11.99 -0.50
C ASN A 114 -14.55 10.93 -0.06
N ASN A 115 -14.89 9.99 -0.94
CA ASN A 115 -15.84 8.92 -0.64
C ASN A 115 -15.25 7.90 0.36
N LYS A 116 -13.94 7.61 0.32
CA LYS A 116 -13.26 6.79 1.34
C LYS A 116 -13.34 7.43 2.71
N LEU A 117 -12.98 8.71 2.83
CA LEU A 117 -12.95 9.44 4.10
C LEU A 117 -14.35 9.65 4.70
N ARG A 118 -15.38 9.77 3.86
CA ARG A 118 -16.80 9.82 4.29
C ARG A 118 -17.36 8.43 4.67
N GLY A 119 -16.61 7.35 4.47
CA GLY A 119 -17.07 5.98 4.70
C GLY A 119 -18.09 5.47 3.68
N LEU A 120 -18.19 6.13 2.52
CA LEU A 120 -19.09 5.75 1.42
C LEU A 120 -18.51 4.63 0.56
N LEU A 121 -17.17 4.49 0.52
CA LEU A 121 -16.49 3.37 -0.12
C LEU A 121 -16.08 2.34 0.92
N LYS A 122 -16.82 1.23 0.96
CA LYS A 122 -16.46 0.05 1.76
C LYS A 122 -15.47 -0.82 0.99
N ALA A 123 -14.52 -1.41 1.73
CA ALA A 123 -13.62 -2.40 1.16
C ALA A 123 -14.43 -3.63 0.73
N PRO A 124 -14.11 -4.26 -0.43
CA PRO A 124 -14.74 -5.49 -0.84
C PRO A 124 -14.28 -6.65 0.05
N THR A 125 -15.06 -7.73 0.07
CA THR A 125 -14.57 -9.01 0.61
C THR A 125 -13.83 -9.79 -0.46
N LEU A 126 -13.01 -10.77 -0.06
CA LEU A 126 -12.36 -11.70 -0.98
C LEU A 126 -13.39 -12.40 -1.87
N ASN A 127 -14.54 -12.80 -1.31
CA ASN A 127 -15.64 -13.39 -2.07
C ASN A 127 -16.25 -12.43 -3.10
N ASN A 128 -16.36 -11.12 -2.80
CA ASN A 128 -16.80 -10.15 -3.81
C ASN A 128 -15.81 -10.09 -4.97
N LEU A 129 -14.51 -10.08 -4.69
CA LEU A 129 -13.46 -10.02 -5.71
C LEU A 129 -13.38 -11.32 -6.54
N THR A 130 -13.54 -12.48 -5.92
CA THR A 130 -13.61 -13.77 -6.63
C THR A 130 -14.79 -13.81 -7.62
N LYS A 131 -15.96 -13.26 -7.24
CA LYS A 131 -17.11 -13.14 -8.16
C LYS A 131 -16.87 -12.20 -9.33
N LEU A 132 -15.93 -11.26 -9.19
CA LEU A 132 -15.47 -10.36 -10.24
C LEU A 132 -14.28 -10.95 -11.03
N SER A 133 -14.03 -12.26 -10.90
CA SER A 133 -12.93 -12.96 -11.56
C SER A 133 -11.54 -12.37 -11.24
N ALA A 134 -11.36 -11.87 -10.03
CA ALA A 134 -10.06 -11.40 -9.57
C ALA A 134 -9.10 -12.58 -9.36
N ASP A 135 -7.88 -12.46 -9.86
CA ASP A 135 -6.85 -13.51 -9.76
C ASP A 135 -6.00 -13.28 -8.50
N ILE A 136 -5.92 -14.28 -7.62
CA ILE A 136 -4.89 -14.30 -6.57
C ILE A 136 -3.62 -14.84 -7.20
N VAL A 137 -2.59 -14.00 -7.34
CA VAL A 137 -1.36 -14.35 -8.06
C VAL A 137 -0.25 -14.88 -7.16
N THR A 138 -0.51 -14.97 -5.86
CA THR A 138 0.39 -15.53 -4.84
C THR A 138 -0.23 -16.77 -4.21
N LYS A 139 0.55 -17.85 -4.08
CA LYS A 139 0.20 -19.00 -3.26
C LYS A 139 0.99 -18.95 -1.96
N VAL A 140 0.29 -18.84 -0.84
CA VAL A 140 0.89 -18.72 0.50
C VAL A 140 0.47 -19.89 1.37
N GLU A 141 1.46 -20.65 1.84
CA GLU A 141 1.30 -21.77 2.75
C GLU A 141 1.78 -21.40 4.16
N PHE A 142 1.28 -22.12 5.17
CA PHE A 142 1.69 -21.92 6.55
C PHE A 142 2.48 -23.15 7.01
N VAL A 143 3.77 -22.98 7.25
CA VAL A 143 4.67 -24.02 7.77
C VAL A 143 5.07 -23.62 9.19
N ASN A 144 4.76 -24.45 10.18
CA ASN A 144 4.99 -24.13 11.60
C ASN A 144 4.41 -22.76 12.01
N ASN A 145 3.18 -22.45 11.55
CA ASN A 145 2.49 -21.16 11.74
C ASN A 145 3.19 -19.92 11.14
N LEU A 146 4.22 -20.10 10.29
CA LEU A 146 4.85 -19.02 9.55
C LEU A 146 4.34 -18.99 8.10
N PRO A 147 3.97 -17.81 7.58
CA PRO A 147 3.55 -17.68 6.19
C PRO A 147 4.76 -17.78 5.27
N VAL A 148 4.70 -18.68 4.30
CA VAL A 148 5.72 -18.91 3.28
C VAL A 148 5.10 -18.62 1.92
N LEU A 149 5.73 -17.72 1.17
CA LEU A 149 5.42 -17.54 -0.25
C LEU A 149 5.89 -18.80 -0.99
N ASP A 150 4.96 -19.69 -1.33
CA ASP A 150 5.25 -20.97 -1.98
C ASP A 150 5.59 -20.75 -3.45
N SER A 151 4.68 -20.09 -4.16
CA SER A 151 4.79 -19.77 -5.58
C SER A 151 3.99 -18.52 -5.94
N TYR A 152 4.23 -17.96 -7.13
CA TYR A 152 3.47 -16.82 -7.65
C TYR A 152 3.44 -16.80 -9.19
N SER A 153 2.48 -16.08 -9.76
CA SER A 153 2.27 -15.93 -11.20
C SER A 153 2.49 -14.48 -11.65
N LEU A 154 3.26 -14.30 -12.72
CA LEU A 154 3.56 -13.01 -13.34
C LEU A 154 2.71 -12.70 -14.59
N ASN A 155 1.80 -13.61 -14.94
CA ASN A 155 1.11 -13.66 -16.22
C ASN A 155 -0.42 -13.67 -16.10
N SER A 156 -0.99 -13.10 -15.04
CA SER A 156 -2.45 -12.91 -14.99
C SER A 156 -2.89 -11.89 -16.05
N ASN A 157 -4.00 -12.21 -16.72
CA ASN A 157 -4.68 -11.31 -17.64
C ASN A 157 -5.96 -10.71 -17.01
N SER A 158 -6.25 -11.00 -15.74
CA SER A 158 -7.43 -10.48 -15.08
C SER A 158 -7.32 -8.97 -14.86
N LYS A 159 -8.45 -8.27 -14.97
CA LYS A 159 -8.52 -6.83 -14.67
C LYS A 159 -8.23 -6.56 -13.19
N LEU A 160 -8.53 -7.51 -12.31
CA LEU A 160 -8.29 -7.44 -10.87
C LEU A 160 -7.28 -8.51 -10.45
N VAL A 161 -6.22 -8.10 -9.77
CA VAL A 161 -5.16 -8.98 -9.25
C VAL A 161 -5.03 -8.78 -7.75
N LEU A 162 -4.92 -9.86 -7.00
CA LEU A 162 -4.64 -9.86 -5.57
C LEU A 162 -3.24 -10.39 -5.30
N ILE A 163 -2.45 -9.62 -4.56
CA ILE A 163 -1.12 -10.03 -4.07
C ILE A 163 -1.19 -10.14 -2.55
N GLU A 164 -1.02 -11.36 -2.03
CA GLU A 164 -0.95 -11.62 -0.59
C GLU A 164 0.39 -11.13 -0.02
N ILE A 165 0.35 -10.54 1.17
CA ILE A 165 1.54 -10.19 1.96
C ILE A 165 1.39 -10.78 3.37
N PRO A 166 2.51 -11.02 4.09
CA PRO A 166 2.45 -11.45 5.48
C PRO A 166 1.67 -10.45 6.37
N GLU A 167 1.01 -10.99 7.40
CA GLU A 167 0.37 -10.16 8.43
C GLU A 167 1.38 -9.28 9.15
N ASP A 168 2.51 -9.86 9.54
CA ASP A 168 3.49 -9.23 10.40
C ASP A 168 4.89 -9.56 9.88
N LEU A 169 5.56 -8.52 9.38
CA LEU A 169 6.93 -8.62 8.88
C LEU A 169 7.91 -9.07 9.97
N SER A 170 7.65 -8.77 11.25
CA SER A 170 8.54 -9.17 12.34
C SER A 170 8.62 -10.69 12.50
N LYS A 171 7.53 -11.42 12.19
CA LYS A 171 7.50 -12.90 12.19
C LYS A 171 8.44 -13.49 11.14
N LEU A 172 8.70 -12.78 10.04
CA LEU A 172 9.61 -13.24 9.00
C LEU A 172 11.08 -13.09 9.37
N ARG A 173 11.42 -12.21 10.34
CA ARG A 173 12.79 -11.96 10.77
C ARG A 173 13.42 -13.12 11.55
N ILE A 174 12.65 -14.16 11.87
CA ILE A 174 13.16 -15.40 12.44
C ILE A 174 14.17 -16.09 11.52
N SER A 175 14.07 -15.86 10.21
CA SER A 175 14.96 -16.42 9.20
C SER A 175 15.24 -15.41 8.10
N ASN A 176 16.52 -15.10 7.87
CA ASN A 176 16.92 -14.25 6.75
C ASN A 176 16.48 -14.82 5.40
N GLU A 177 16.53 -16.15 5.24
CA GLU A 177 16.07 -16.82 4.01
C GLU A 177 14.58 -16.57 3.74
N LEU A 178 13.71 -16.87 4.71
CA LEU A 178 12.27 -16.57 4.62
C LEU A 178 11.97 -15.09 4.32
N LEU A 179 12.65 -14.18 5.03
CA LEU A 179 12.51 -12.74 4.81
C LEU A 179 12.88 -12.34 3.37
N MET A 180 14.01 -12.86 2.87
CA MET A 180 14.47 -12.60 1.51
C MET A 180 13.59 -13.26 0.45
N LYS A 181 13.06 -14.47 0.70
CA LYS A 181 12.10 -15.13 -0.20
C LYS A 181 10.88 -14.25 -0.43
N TRP A 182 10.31 -13.70 0.64
CA TRP A 182 9.20 -12.75 0.57
C TRP A 182 9.59 -11.46 -0.13
N ARG A 183 10.73 -10.85 0.23
CA ARG A 183 11.19 -9.59 -0.36
C ARG A 183 11.37 -9.69 -1.86
N LEU A 184 12.07 -10.72 -2.33
CA LEU A 184 12.39 -10.91 -3.74
C LEU A 184 11.17 -11.35 -4.56
N GLY A 185 10.33 -12.24 -4.03
CA GLY A 185 9.10 -12.64 -4.73
C GLY A 185 8.12 -11.47 -4.92
N LEU A 186 7.92 -10.65 -3.88
CA LEU A 186 7.09 -9.45 -4.00
C LEU A 186 7.73 -8.39 -4.90
N ARG A 187 9.05 -8.28 -4.95
CA ARG A 187 9.75 -7.39 -5.89
C ARG A 187 9.40 -7.75 -7.33
N GLU A 188 9.50 -9.02 -7.69
CA GLU A 188 9.16 -9.48 -9.04
C GLU A 188 7.68 -9.20 -9.36
N LEU A 189 6.78 -9.54 -8.44
CA LEU A 189 5.36 -9.30 -8.59
C LEU A 189 5.03 -7.82 -8.78
N PHE A 190 5.51 -6.95 -7.89
CA PHE A 190 5.18 -5.53 -7.96
C PHE A 190 5.87 -4.85 -9.14
N ASN A 191 7.11 -5.19 -9.47
CA ASN A 191 7.76 -4.66 -10.67
C ASN A 191 6.97 -5.06 -11.92
N ARG A 192 6.58 -6.33 -12.02
CA ARG A 192 5.79 -6.82 -13.15
C ARG A 192 4.43 -6.15 -13.25
N TYR A 193 3.59 -6.29 -12.22
CA TYR A 193 2.21 -5.82 -12.30
C TYR A 193 2.13 -4.29 -12.34
N ILE A 194 2.91 -3.58 -11.54
CA ILE A 194 2.79 -2.11 -11.45
C ILE A 194 3.59 -1.44 -12.57
N ASN A 195 4.90 -1.70 -12.65
CA ASN A 195 5.77 -0.93 -13.55
C ASN A 195 5.67 -1.39 -15.01
N GLU A 196 5.59 -2.70 -15.26
CA GLU A 196 5.59 -3.25 -16.63
C GLU A 196 4.17 -3.38 -17.22
N LEU A 197 3.20 -3.79 -16.42
CA LEU A 197 1.82 -4.04 -16.88
C LEU A 197 0.83 -2.91 -16.58
N GLY A 198 1.23 -1.90 -15.79
CA GLY A 198 0.44 -0.70 -15.53
C GLY A 198 -0.74 -0.90 -14.56
N TYR A 199 -0.71 -1.92 -13.71
CA TYR A 199 -1.70 -2.07 -12.65
C TYR A 199 -1.51 -1.01 -11.55
N VAL A 200 -2.62 -0.64 -10.92
CA VAL A 200 -2.65 0.32 -9.82
C VAL A 200 -3.11 -0.37 -8.55
N VAL A 201 -2.36 -0.24 -7.45
CA VAL A 201 -2.87 -0.66 -6.13
C VAL A 201 -3.93 0.34 -5.69
N ILE A 202 -5.16 -0.12 -5.45
CA ILE A 202 -6.31 0.74 -5.12
C ILE A 202 -6.99 0.39 -3.79
N GLU A 203 -6.78 -0.82 -3.30
CA GLU A 203 -7.36 -1.28 -2.03
C GLU A 203 -6.43 -2.27 -1.31
N PHE A 204 -6.62 -2.41 -0.01
CA PHE A 204 -6.00 -3.41 0.82
C PHE A 204 -7.05 -4.12 1.68
N ILE A 205 -7.20 -5.42 1.51
CA ILE A 205 -8.14 -6.24 2.27
C ILE A 205 -7.38 -7.07 3.33
N SER A 206 -8.04 -7.28 4.46
CA SER A 206 -7.49 -8.04 5.59
C SER A 206 -8.61 -8.86 6.19
N GLU A 207 -8.54 -10.18 6.04
CA GLU A 207 -9.59 -11.11 6.45
C GLU A 207 -9.02 -12.24 7.31
N HIS A 208 -9.83 -12.75 8.23
CA HIS A 208 -9.46 -13.93 9.03
C HIS A 208 -9.99 -15.18 8.33
N MET A 209 -9.09 -16.06 7.90
CA MET A 209 -9.43 -17.31 7.21
C MET A 209 -8.65 -18.47 7.80
N PHE A 210 -9.33 -19.56 8.14
CA PHE A 210 -8.72 -20.79 8.65
C PHE A 210 -7.75 -20.56 9.84
N GLY A 211 -8.09 -19.62 10.73
CA GLY A 211 -7.28 -19.29 11.92
C GLY A 211 -6.13 -18.30 11.66
N PHE A 212 -5.94 -17.84 10.42
CA PHE A 212 -4.89 -16.89 10.06
C PHE A 212 -5.45 -15.60 9.49
N ARG A 213 -4.83 -14.47 9.83
CA ARG A 213 -5.10 -13.20 9.14
C ARG A 213 -4.37 -13.17 7.81
N ARG A 214 -5.12 -12.98 6.74
CA ARG A 214 -4.67 -12.96 5.34
C ARG A 214 -4.83 -11.54 4.81
N ASN A 215 -3.78 -11.01 4.20
CA ASN A 215 -3.69 -9.61 3.79
C ASN A 215 -3.40 -9.53 2.30
N TYR A 216 -4.22 -8.79 1.55
CA TYR A 216 -4.04 -8.67 0.11
C TYR A 216 -4.03 -7.22 -0.32
N TYR A 217 -3.06 -6.86 -1.15
CA TYR A 217 -3.19 -5.70 -2.03
C TYR A 217 -4.12 -6.06 -3.19
N VAL A 218 -5.05 -5.15 -3.51
CA VAL A 218 -5.94 -5.26 -4.65
C VAL A 218 -5.43 -4.30 -5.73
N LEU A 219 -5.04 -4.89 -6.85
CA LEU A 219 -4.51 -4.21 -8.02
C LEU A 219 -5.59 -4.19 -9.10
N LEU A 220 -5.81 -3.02 -9.70
CA LEU A 220 -6.75 -2.81 -10.79
C LEU A 220 -6.00 -2.32 -12.03
N LYS A 221 -6.24 -2.97 -13.17
CA LYS A 221 -5.78 -2.47 -14.47
C LYS A 221 -6.82 -1.53 -15.04
N GLU A 222 -6.62 -0.23 -14.82
CA GLU A 222 -7.51 0.83 -15.29
C GLU A 222 -6.76 2.16 -15.36
N ASP A 223 -7.29 3.12 -16.12
CA ASP A 223 -6.77 4.47 -16.17
C ASP A 223 -6.93 5.22 -14.83
N LEU A 224 -6.07 6.22 -14.63
CA LEU A 224 -6.03 6.99 -13.39
C LEU A 224 -7.32 7.79 -13.16
N GLU A 225 -7.90 8.38 -14.20
CA GLU A 225 -9.08 9.25 -14.06
C GLU A 225 -10.29 8.46 -13.56
N HIS A 226 -10.51 7.27 -14.11
CA HIS A 226 -11.55 6.35 -13.66
C HIS A 226 -11.30 5.84 -12.23
N ILE A 227 -10.06 5.52 -11.87
CA ILE A 227 -9.74 5.16 -10.48
C ILE A 227 -10.06 6.31 -9.52
N LEU A 228 -9.72 7.55 -9.90
CA LEU A 228 -9.92 8.73 -9.06
C LEU A 228 -11.38 9.19 -8.97
N SER A 229 -12.25 8.80 -9.91
CA SER A 229 -13.71 9.02 -9.81
C SER A 229 -14.35 8.21 -8.67
N GLY A 230 -13.69 7.15 -8.21
CA GLY A 230 -14.21 6.27 -7.16
C GLY A 230 -15.29 5.30 -7.64
N GLU A 231 -15.41 5.10 -8.96
CA GLU A 231 -16.23 4.06 -9.60
C GLU A 231 -15.50 2.72 -9.58
N LEU A 232 -15.38 2.11 -8.40
CA LEU A 232 -14.66 0.84 -8.26
C LEU A 232 -15.51 -0.36 -8.72
N PRO A 233 -14.89 -1.45 -9.23
CA PRO A 233 -15.62 -2.61 -9.78
C PRO A 233 -16.61 -3.32 -8.84
N TRP A 234 -16.49 -3.09 -7.54
CA TRP A 234 -17.31 -3.70 -6.49
C TRP A 234 -18.26 -2.71 -5.81
N ARG A 235 -18.46 -1.53 -6.42
CA ARG A 235 -19.41 -0.53 -5.95
C ARG A 235 -20.81 -0.82 -6.43
#